data_AF-A0A2U1MZG4-F1
#
_entry.id   AF-A0A2U1MZG4-F1
#
_cell.length_a   1.000
_cell.length_b   1.000
_cell.length_c   1.000
_cell.angle_alpha   90.00
_cell.angle_beta   90.00
_cell.angle_gamma   90.00
#
_symmetry.space_group_name_H-M   'P 1'
#
loop_
_entity.id
_entity.type
_entity.pdbx_description
1 polymer ?
#
loop_
_entity_poly.entity_id
_entity_poly.type
_entity_poly.pdbx_seq_one_letter_code
_entity_poly.pdbx_strand_id
1 'polypeptide(L)'
;MEEVSNLIDSLEFVEDHDKWVWNLERDGVFKVCSARRFIDEGLCDMEGMHTRWVKLIPIKVDIFAWRLASNKLPTRFNMSTKGLEIPSMVCPVCNEGLNLLSTCSFHIRLLLPSWLRF
;
A
#
# COMPACT_ATOMS: atom_id res chain seq x y z
N MET A 1 31.18 -11.91 36.27
CA MET A 1 29.92 -12.04 37.02
C MET A 1 29.68 -10.81 37.90
N GLU A 2 30.71 -10.26 38.55
CA GLU A 2 30.63 -8.97 39.28
C GLU A 2 30.30 -7.76 38.39
N GLU A 3 30.82 -7.70 37.17
CA GLU A 3 30.64 -6.55 36.27
C GLU A 3 29.18 -6.32 35.85
N VAL A 4 28.42 -7.40 35.65
CA VAL A 4 26.98 -7.34 35.33
C VAL A 4 26.17 -6.95 36.56
N SER A 5 26.58 -7.38 37.76
CA SER A 5 25.94 -7.02 39.03
C SER A 5 26.04 -5.52 39.30
N ASN A 6 27.23 -4.93 39.08
CA ASN A 6 27.46 -3.50 39.28
C ASN A 6 26.64 -2.62 38.32
N LEU A 7 26.37 -3.11 37.11
CA LEU A 7 25.52 -2.42 36.13
C LEU A 7 24.05 -2.39 36.57
N ILE A 8 23.57 -3.49 37.14
CA ILE A 8 22.19 -3.61 37.64
C ILE A 8 21.98 -2.74 38.89
N ASP A 9 22.96 -2.67 39.79
CA ASP A 9 22.86 -1.82 40.99
C ASP A 9 22.82 -0.31 40.68
N SER A 10 23.29 0.09 39.49
CA SER A 10 23.24 1.48 39.01
C SER A 10 21.95 1.85 38.28
N LEU A 11 21.08 0.86 37.99
CA LEU A 11 19.81 1.07 37.29
C LEU A 11 18.72 1.45 38.29
N GLU A 12 18.40 2.74 38.36
CA GLU A 12 17.16 3.18 38.98
C GLU A 12 15.98 2.82 38.07
N PHE A 13 15.22 1.81 38.48
CA PHE A 13 13.94 1.51 37.85
C PHE A 13 12.93 2.59 38.24
N VAL A 14 12.72 3.54 37.33
CA VAL A 14 11.65 4.52 37.46
C VAL A 14 10.34 3.81 37.14
N GLU A 15 9.38 3.82 38.07
CA GLU A 15 7.99 3.46 37.78
C GLU A 15 7.38 4.54 36.87
N ASP A 16 7.61 4.39 35.56
CA ASP A 16 6.93 5.14 34.52
C ASP A 16 6.21 4.17 33.59
N HIS A 17 5.15 4.63 32.95
CA HIS A 17 4.43 3.81 31.98
C HIS A 17 5.18 3.77 30.65
N ASP A 18 5.19 2.59 30.01
CA ASP A 18 5.68 2.45 28.64
C ASP A 18 4.97 3.45 27.72
N LYS A 19 5.77 4.18 26.95
CA LYS A 19 5.30 5.19 25.99
C LYS A 19 5.74 4.82 24.59
N TRP A 20 4.84 4.96 23.64
CA TRP A 20 5.18 4.89 22.22
C TRP A 20 6.03 6.11 21.84
N VAL A 21 7.25 5.87 21.39
CA VAL A 21 8.17 6.91 20.91
C VAL A 21 8.28 6.84 19.40
N TRP A 22 8.09 7.97 18.74
CA TRP A 22 8.19 8.06 17.29
C TRP A 22 9.64 8.30 16.84
N ASN A 23 10.26 7.29 16.23
CA ASN A 23 11.69 7.32 15.90
C ASN A 23 12.07 8.16 14.65
N LEU A 24 11.09 8.74 13.95
CA LEU A 24 11.38 9.59 12.78
C LEU A 24 11.54 11.08 13.13
N GLU A 25 11.31 11.45 14.38
CA GLU A 25 11.38 12.82 14.87
C GLU A 25 12.20 12.88 16.16
N ARG A 26 12.98 13.95 16.34
CA ARG A 26 13.89 14.09 17.50
C ARG A 26 13.17 14.28 18.83
N ASP A 27 11.95 14.81 18.77
CA ASP A 27 11.08 15.03 19.93
C ASP A 27 10.31 13.77 20.35
N GLY A 28 10.43 12.67 19.59
CA GLY A 28 9.70 11.43 19.83
C GLY A 28 8.20 11.54 19.54
N VAL A 29 7.71 12.66 19.00
CA VAL A 29 6.29 12.91 18.75
C VAL A 29 5.91 12.46 17.36
N PHE A 30 4.79 11.75 17.25
CA PHE A 30 4.25 11.34 15.97
C PHE A 30 3.88 12.55 15.11
N LYS A 31 4.41 12.60 13.88
CA LYS A 31 4.01 13.58 12.86
C LYS A 31 3.68 12.88 11.55
N VAL A 32 2.50 13.17 11.01
CA VAL A 32 2.03 12.60 9.73
C VAL A 32 3.00 12.90 8.59
N CYS A 33 3.62 14.08 8.56
CA CYS A 33 4.60 14.45 7.54
C CYS A 33 5.85 13.54 7.55
N SER A 34 6.37 13.22 8.73
CA SER A 34 7.54 12.36 8.91
C SER A 34 7.23 10.90 8.51
N ALA A 35 6.07 10.39 8.92
CA ALA A 35 5.57 9.08 8.51
C ALA A 35 5.41 9.00 7.00
N ARG A 36 4.79 10.02 6.41
CA ARG A 36 4.56 10.08 4.96
C ARG A 36 5.88 10.11 4.19
N ARG A 37 6.83 10.94 4.60
CA ARG A 37 8.15 11.01 3.98
C ARG A 37 8.87 9.66 4.05
N PHE A 38 8.88 9.00 5.20
CA PHE A 38 9.51 7.69 5.36
C PHE A 38 8.87 6.62 4.48
N ILE A 39 7.54 6.62 4.36
CA ILE A 39 6.81 5.73 3.46
C ILE A 39 7.14 6.04 2.00
N ASP A 40 7.15 7.31 1.61
CA ASP A 40 7.47 7.72 0.25
C ASP A 40 8.93 7.35 -0.09
N GLU A 41 9.89 7.57 0.81
CA GLU A 41 11.29 7.18 0.60
C GLU A 41 11.49 5.66 0.51
N GLY A 42 10.72 4.86 1.27
CA GLY A 42 10.85 3.40 1.28
C GLY A 42 10.00 2.65 0.26
N LEU A 43 8.90 3.23 -0.23
CA LEU A 43 7.99 2.61 -1.20
C LEU A 43 8.10 3.20 -2.61
N CYS A 44 8.65 4.40 -2.76
CA CYS A 44 8.72 5.12 -4.04
C CYS A 44 10.04 4.87 -4.80
N ASP A 45 10.87 3.94 -4.35
CA ASP A 45 11.85 3.22 -5.19
C ASP A 45 11.16 2.31 -6.23
N MET A 46 9.83 2.19 -6.17
CA MET A 46 9.04 1.64 -7.27
C MET A 46 9.15 2.59 -8.47
N GLU A 47 10.00 2.21 -9.42
CA GLU A 47 10.27 2.75 -10.76
C GLU A 47 9.02 3.00 -11.65
N GLY A 48 7.82 2.99 -11.07
CA GLY A 48 6.53 3.15 -11.74
C GLY A 48 6.02 4.58 -11.66
N MET A 49 5.68 5.12 -12.84
CA MET A 49 5.07 6.41 -13.12
C MET A 49 4.45 7.14 -11.91
N HIS A 50 4.94 8.35 -11.63
CA HIS A 50 4.27 9.27 -10.72
C HIS A 50 2.76 9.33 -11.04
N THR A 51 1.93 9.06 -10.04
CA THR A 51 0.47 9.14 -10.19
C THR A 51 0.08 10.58 -10.54
N ARG A 52 -0.26 10.82 -11.81
CA ARG A 52 -0.72 12.13 -12.29
C ARG A 52 -2.23 12.21 -12.14
N TRP A 53 -2.68 12.91 -11.10
CA TRP A 53 -4.10 13.18 -10.88
C TRP A 53 -4.65 14.18 -11.90
N VAL A 54 -5.78 13.84 -12.51
CA VAL A 54 -6.48 14.65 -13.52
C VAL A 54 -7.63 15.39 -12.85
N LYS A 55 -7.46 16.69 -12.60
CA LYS A 55 -8.49 17.54 -11.95
C LYS A 55 -9.82 17.65 -12.73
N LEU A 56 -9.82 17.28 -14.01
CA LEU A 56 -10.98 17.37 -14.91
C LEU A 56 -11.94 16.18 -14.80
N ILE A 57 -11.56 15.11 -14.10
CA ILE A 57 -12.41 13.93 -13.92
C ILE A 57 -12.80 13.76 -12.45
N PRO A 58 -13.93 13.10 -12.16
CA PRO A 58 -14.27 12.75 -10.79
C PRO A 58 -13.17 11.90 -10.15
N ILE A 59 -12.79 12.21 -8.90
CA ILE A 59 -11.71 11.53 -8.16
C ILE A 59 -11.85 10.00 -8.15
N LYS A 60 -13.09 9.49 -8.15
CA LYS A 60 -13.38 8.04 -8.20
C LYS A 60 -12.87 7.39 -9.50
N VAL A 61 -12.98 8.09 -10.63
CA VAL A 61 -12.50 7.61 -11.93
C VAL A 61 -10.98 7.59 -11.96
N ASP A 62 -10.35 8.61 -11.39
CA ASP A 62 -8.89 8.71 -11.31
C ASP A 62 -8.29 7.59 -10.43
N ILE A 63 -8.88 7.37 -9.24
CA ILE A 63 -8.51 6.25 -8.36
C ILE A 63 -8.68 4.91 -9.07
N PHE A 64 -9.76 4.74 -9.84
CA PHE A 64 -10.00 3.52 -10.60
C PHE A 64 -8.93 3.31 -11.67
N ALA A 65 -8.62 4.34 -12.45
CA ALA A 65 -7.58 4.31 -13.48
C ALA A 65 -6.20 4.00 -12.89
N TRP A 66 -5.84 4.63 -11.77
CA TRP A 66 -4.60 4.32 -11.05
C TRP A 66 -4.56 2.86 -10.60
N ARG A 67 -5.63 2.34 -9.99
CA ARG A 67 -5.70 0.92 -9.59
C ARG A 67 -5.58 -0.03 -10.76
N LEU A 68 -6.16 0.32 -11.92
CA LEU A 68 -6.08 -0.47 -13.14
C LEU A 68 -4.64 -0.47 -13.67
N ALA A 69 -4.01 0.70 -13.82
CA ALA A 69 -2.65 0.85 -14.33
C ALA A 69 -1.61 0.17 -13.43
N SER A 70 -1.80 0.18 -12.10
CA SER A 70 -0.90 -0.48 -11.15
C SER A 70 -1.21 -1.97 -10.92
N ASN A 71 -2.15 -2.57 -11.67
CA ASN A 71 -2.65 -3.93 -11.44
C ASN A 71 -3.03 -4.18 -9.96
N LYS A 72 -3.69 -3.19 -9.32
CA LYS A 72 -4.14 -3.23 -7.91
C LYS A 72 -5.65 -3.32 -7.76
N LEU A 73 -6.38 -3.65 -8.84
CA LEU A 73 -7.80 -3.95 -8.73
C LEU A 73 -8.02 -5.20 -7.85
N PRO A 74 -9.09 -5.25 -7.04
CA PRO A 74 -9.40 -6.40 -6.17
C PRO A 74 -9.97 -7.57 -6.99
N THR A 75 -9.20 -8.03 -7.98
CA THR A 75 -9.55 -9.19 -8.80
C THR A 75 -9.24 -10.47 -8.00
N ARG A 76 -9.92 -11.57 -8.34
CA ARG A 76 -9.62 -12.88 -7.75
C ARG A 76 -8.14 -13.25 -7.93
N PHE A 77 -7.58 -12.98 -9.11
CA PHE A 77 -6.16 -13.18 -9.33
C PHE A 77 -5.29 -12.40 -8.33
N ASN A 78 -5.51 -11.08 -8.18
CA ASN A 78 -4.72 -10.24 -7.28
C ASN A 78 -4.95 -10.54 -5.79
N MET A 79 -6.08 -11.13 -5.45
CA MET A 79 -6.35 -11.62 -4.10
C MET A 79 -5.60 -12.94 -3.83
N SER A 80 -5.60 -13.85 -4.80
CA SER A 80 -4.88 -15.13 -4.70
C SER A 80 -3.36 -14.93 -4.60
N THR A 81 -2.78 -14.00 -5.36
CA THR A 81 -1.35 -13.68 -5.25
C THR A 81 -0.95 -13.08 -3.90
N LYS A 82 -1.92 -12.55 -3.13
CA LYS A 82 -1.73 -12.06 -1.76
C LYS A 82 -1.98 -13.12 -0.69
N GLY A 83 -2.17 -14.39 -1.09
CA GLY A 83 -2.40 -15.50 -0.17
C GLY A 83 -3.82 -15.59 0.38
N LEU A 84 -4.78 -14.88 -0.23
CA LEU A 84 -6.19 -15.10 0.11
C LEU A 84 -6.67 -16.40 -0.54
N GLU A 85 -7.29 -17.26 0.25
CA GLU A 85 -7.94 -18.48 -0.26
C GLU A 85 -9.18 -18.09 -1.06
N ILE A 86 -9.18 -18.44 -2.35
CA ILE A 86 -10.30 -18.16 -3.23
C ILE A 86 -10.89 -19.48 -3.71
N PRO A 87 -12.18 -19.74 -3.44
CA PRO A 87 -12.83 -21.00 -3.81
C PRO A 87 -12.83 -21.31 -5.31
N SER A 88 -12.71 -20.29 -6.16
CA SER A 88 -12.68 -20.45 -7.62
C SER A 88 -11.97 -19.26 -8.28
N MET A 89 -11.17 -19.54 -9.29
CA MET A 89 -10.51 -18.53 -10.15
C MET A 89 -11.38 -18.11 -11.34
N VAL A 90 -12.62 -18.60 -11.40
CA VAL A 90 -13.61 -18.20 -12.40
C VAL A 90 -14.24 -16.87 -11.97
N CYS A 91 -14.37 -15.95 -12.93
CA CYS A 91 -15.07 -14.70 -12.68
C CYS A 91 -16.58 -14.96 -12.58
N PRO A 92 -17.27 -14.56 -11.49
CA PRO A 92 -18.71 -14.80 -11.35
C PRO A 92 -19.56 -13.99 -12.33
N VAL A 93 -18.96 -13.02 -13.03
CA VAL A 93 -19.66 -12.12 -13.97
C VAL A 93 -19.62 -12.66 -15.39
N CYS A 94 -18.46 -13.13 -15.87
CA CYS A 94 -18.32 -13.67 -17.23
C CYS A 94 -18.26 -15.20 -17.29
N ASN A 95 -18.21 -15.88 -16.13
CA ASN A 95 -18.10 -17.33 -16.00
C ASN A 95 -16.89 -17.94 -16.74
N GLU A 96 -15.85 -17.15 -16.97
CA GLU A 96 -14.60 -17.59 -17.59
C GLU A 96 -13.43 -17.56 -16.59
N GLY A 97 -12.47 -18.46 -16.79
CA GLY A 97 -11.28 -18.62 -15.96
C GLY A 97 -10.07 -17.88 -16.54
N LEU A 98 -9.42 -17.10 -15.68
CA LEU A 98 -8.10 -16.46 -15.84
C LEU A 98 -7.87 -15.78 -17.19
N ASN A 99 -8.04 -14.45 -17.26
CA ASN A 99 -7.13 -13.55 -17.97
C ASN A 99 -7.32 -12.09 -17.52
N LEU A 100 -6.20 -11.49 -17.11
CA LEU A 100 -6.08 -10.17 -16.48
C LEU A 100 -6.48 -8.98 -17.37
N LEU A 101 -6.73 -9.21 -18.66
CA LEU A 101 -6.76 -8.13 -19.65
C LEU A 101 -7.86 -8.25 -20.74
N SER A 102 -8.60 -9.37 -20.84
CA SER A 102 -9.42 -9.59 -22.05
C SER A 102 -10.85 -10.10 -21.89
N THR A 103 -11.32 -10.58 -20.73
CA THR A 103 -12.64 -11.26 -20.75
C THR A 103 -13.65 -10.92 -19.66
N CYS A 104 -13.47 -9.80 -18.95
CA CYS A 104 -14.60 -9.18 -18.24
C CYS A 104 -14.93 -7.81 -18.86
N SER A 105 -15.69 -7.85 -19.96
CA SER A 105 -16.12 -6.71 -20.77
C SER A 105 -16.84 -5.59 -19.99
N PHE A 106 -17.26 -5.84 -18.75
CA PHE A 106 -17.94 -4.86 -17.90
C PHE A 106 -17.03 -3.78 -17.30
N HIS A 107 -15.71 -4.01 -17.18
CA HIS A 107 -14.79 -3.04 -16.55
C HIS A 107 -13.89 -2.28 -17.54
N ILE A 108 -13.50 -2.90 -18.65
CA ILE A 108 -12.51 -2.32 -19.59
C ILE A 108 -13.13 -1.43 -20.68
N ARG A 109 -14.43 -1.58 -20.98
CA ARG A 109 -15.08 -0.85 -22.10
C ARG A 109 -15.22 0.67 -21.93
N LEU A 110 -14.80 1.25 -20.80
CA LEU A 110 -14.87 2.70 -20.58
C LEU A 110 -13.52 3.43 -20.67
N LEU A 111 -12.36 2.76 -20.76
CA LEU A 111 -11.08 3.42 -20.44
C LEU A 111 -9.86 3.13 -21.33
N LEU A 112 -10.03 2.67 -22.55
CA LEU A 112 -8.96 2.78 -23.57
C LEU A 112 -9.61 3.17 -24.89
N PRO A 113 -9.50 4.45 -25.31
CA PRO A 113 -8.26 4.91 -25.93
C PRO A 113 -7.98 6.41 -25.72
N SER A 114 -6.87 6.80 -25.06
CA SER A 114 -6.16 8.10 -25.21
C SER A 114 -5.12 8.38 -24.10
N TRP A 115 -5.25 7.77 -22.92
CA TRP A 115 -4.56 8.23 -21.70
C TRP A 115 -3.10 7.77 -21.53
N LEU A 116 -2.59 6.87 -22.36
CA LEU A 116 -1.19 6.39 -22.32
C LEU A 116 -0.22 7.22 -23.18
N ARG A 117 -0.63 8.40 -23.67
CA ARG A 117 0.17 9.21 -24.61
C ARG A 117 0.39 10.67 -24.20
N PHE A 118 0.22 11.01 -22.92
CA PHE A 118 0.53 12.32 -22.34
C PHE A 118 1.21 12.22 -20.99
#